data_AF-A0A081PQ27-F1
#
_entry.id   AF-A0A081PQ27-F1
#
_cell.length_a   1.000
_cell.length_b   1.000
_cell.length_c   1.000
_cell.angle_alpha   90.00
_cell.angle_beta   90.00
_cell.angle_gamma   90.00
#
_symmetry.space_group_name_H-M   'P 1'
#
loop_
_entity.id
_entity.type
_entity.pdbx_description
1 polymer ?
#
loop_
_entity_poly.entity_id
_entity_poly.type
_entity_poly.pdbx_seq_one_letter_code
_entity_poly.pdbx_strand_id
1 'polypeptide(L)' 'MKNKQYTCYDGVQEQILDGHYVKETVVVDGQLTTSRGPSTALAFAYELVEQLGGDAESLRTGMLYRDVFGKNQ' A
#
# COMPACT_ATOMS: atom_id res chain seq x y z
N MET A 1 -16.07 7.14 0.53
CA MET A 1 -14.83 7.52 1.22
C MET A 1 -14.73 9.03 1.46
N LYS A 2 -15.79 9.69 1.96
CA LYS A 2 -15.82 11.15 2.13
C LYS A 2 -14.58 11.67 2.85
N ASN A 3 -13.84 12.55 2.17
CA ASN A 3 -12.60 13.19 2.64
C ASN A 3 -11.42 12.25 2.98
N LYS A 4 -11.46 10.98 2.53
CA LYS A 4 -10.37 10.02 2.76
C LYS A 4 -9.42 9.98 1.57
N GLN A 5 -8.13 9.88 1.85
CA GLN A 5 -7.12 9.61 0.84
C GLN A 5 -7.12 8.13 0.48
N TYR A 6 -6.96 7.84 -0.80
CA TYR A 6 -6.85 6.47 -1.30
C TYR A 6 -5.96 6.39 -2.53
N THR A 7 -5.51 5.19 -2.84
CA THR A 7 -4.88 4.83 -4.10
C THR A 7 -5.59 3.62 -4.72
N CYS A 8 -5.39 3.38 -6.00
CA CYS A 8 -5.95 2.22 -6.69
C CYS A 8 -5.12 1.93 -7.95
N TYR A 9 -5.51 0.90 -8.71
CA TYR A 9 -4.89 0.62 -10.00
C TYR A 9 -5.05 1.80 -10.98
N ASP A 10 -4.00 2.05 -11.76
CA ASP A 10 -3.96 3.15 -12.72
C ASP A 10 -5.08 3.00 -13.76
N GLY A 11 -5.92 4.03 -13.88
CA GLY A 11 -7.12 4.06 -14.73
C GLY A 11 -8.41 3.72 -13.98
N VAL A 12 -8.35 3.07 -12.81
CA VAL A 12 -9.54 2.75 -12.01
C VAL A 12 -10.04 3.98 -11.24
N GLN A 13 -9.17 4.96 -10.96
CA GLN A 13 -9.54 6.15 -10.19
C GLN A 13 -10.69 6.95 -10.82
N GLU A 14 -10.84 6.88 -12.16
CA GLU A 14 -11.91 7.55 -12.90
C GLU A 14 -13.31 6.98 -12.59
N GLN A 15 -13.39 5.77 -12.04
CA GLN A 15 -14.63 5.08 -11.70
C GLN A 15 -15.03 5.28 -10.23
N ILE A 16 -14.15 5.87 -9.42
CA ILE A 16 -14.37 6.06 -7.98
C ILE A 16 -14.85 7.49 -7.75
N LEU A 17 -16.12 7.63 -7.36
CA LEU A 17 -16.80 8.93 -7.27
C LEU A 17 -16.59 9.68 -5.94
N ASP A 18 -15.94 9.06 -4.95
CA ASP A 18 -15.80 9.60 -3.60
C ASP A 18 -14.43 9.24 -2.99
N GLY A 19 -13.78 10.23 -2.37
CA GLY A 19 -12.40 10.15 -1.85
C GLY A 19 -11.42 11.04 -2.61
N HIS A 20 -10.19 11.14 -2.11
CA HIS A 20 -9.08 11.87 -2.72
C HIS A 20 -8.01 10.89 -3.23
N TYR A 21 -7.91 10.74 -4.54
CA TYR A 21 -6.89 9.88 -5.15
C TYR A 21 -5.50 10.48 -4.96
N VAL A 22 -4.56 9.66 -4.48
CA VAL A 22 -3.13 9.97 -4.44
C VAL A 22 -2.33 8.82 -5.05
N LYS A 23 -1.32 9.15 -5.85
CA LYS A 23 -0.56 8.17 -6.64
C LYS A 23 0.61 7.57 -5.84
N GLU A 24 0.30 6.85 -4.78
CA GLU A 24 1.27 6.21 -3.88
C GLU A 24 1.12 4.69 -3.85
N THR A 25 2.19 3.96 -3.50
CA THR A 25 2.24 2.49 -3.46
C THR A 25 1.21 1.91 -2.49
N VAL A 26 1.12 2.47 -1.29
CA VAL A 26 0.15 2.14 -0.25
C VAL A 26 -0.28 3.46 0.39
N VAL A 27 -1.58 3.61 0.66
CA VAL A 27 -2.15 4.78 1.34
C VAL A 27 -2.90 4.30 2.55
N VAL A 28 -2.64 4.93 3.69
CA VAL A 28 -3.30 4.67 4.98
C VAL A 28 -4.01 5.94 5.43
N ASP A 29 -5.32 5.88 5.60
CA ASP A 29 -6.14 6.99 6.12
C ASP A 29 -7.12 6.48 7.19
N GLY A 30 -6.63 6.42 8.43
CA GLY A 30 -7.37 5.83 9.55
C GLY A 30 -7.53 4.32 9.36
N GLN A 31 -8.77 3.86 9.20
CA GLN A 31 -9.08 2.44 8.96
C GLN A 31 -9.15 2.05 7.47
N LEU A 32 -8.80 2.98 6.56
CA LEU A 32 -8.77 2.72 5.12
C LEU A 32 -7.31 2.53 4.67
N THR A 33 -6.97 1.32 4.25
CA THR A 33 -5.67 0.98 3.65
C THR A 33 -5.90 0.53 2.21
N THR A 34 -5.25 1.17 1.24
CA THR A 34 -5.40 0.90 -0.20
C THR A 34 -4.05 0.81 -0.91
N SER A 35 -3.99 0.16 -2.08
CA SER A 35 -2.76 -0.05 -2.86
C SER A 35 -3.01 -0.08 -4.38
N ARG A 36 -1.94 -0.02 -5.20
CA ARG A 36 -2.01 0.21 -6.66
C ARG A 36 -2.13 -1.03 -7.53
N GLY A 37 -1.92 -2.25 -7.01
CA GLY A 37 -2.14 -3.46 -7.77
C GLY A 37 -1.08 -4.54 -7.55
N PRO A 38 -0.88 -5.46 -8.52
CA PRO A 38 -0.07 -6.66 -8.30
C PRO A 38 1.39 -6.38 -7.92
N SER A 39 2.02 -5.37 -8.52
CA SER A 39 3.43 -5.01 -8.22
C SER A 39 3.62 -4.42 -6.82
N THR A 40 2.53 -3.98 -6.17
CA THR A 40 2.57 -3.36 -4.82
C THR A 40 1.98 -4.28 -3.75
N ALA A 41 1.61 -5.52 -4.10
CA ALA A 41 0.94 -6.45 -3.20
C ALA A 41 1.76 -6.76 -1.94
N LEU A 42 3.08 -6.93 -2.07
CA LEU A 42 3.96 -7.17 -0.90
C LEU A 42 4.04 -5.94 0.01
N ALA A 43 4.21 -4.74 -0.56
CA ALA A 43 4.21 -3.50 0.22
C ALA A 43 2.90 -3.33 1.01
N PHE A 44 1.76 -3.61 0.36
CA PHE A 44 0.45 -3.59 0.99
C PHE A 44 0.30 -4.63 2.10
N ALA A 45 0.76 -5.86 1.87
CA ALA A 45 0.70 -6.91 2.88
C ALA A 45 1.55 -6.56 4.12
N TYR A 46 2.74 -6.00 3.95
CA TYR A 46 3.58 -5.59 5.07
C TYR A 46 2.96 -4.46 5.89
N GLU A 47 2.33 -3.49 5.23
CA GLU A 47 1.56 -2.44 5.92
C GLU A 47 0.46 -3.04 6.81
N LEU A 48 -0.29 -4.02 6.30
CA LEU A 48 -1.33 -4.69 7.08
C LEU A 48 -0.76 -5.47 8.27
N VAL A 49 0.40 -6.12 8.10
CA VAL A 49 1.07 -6.83 9.21
C VAL A 49 1.43 -5.84 10.32
N GLU A 50 1.98 -4.66 9.99
CA GLU A 50 2.28 -3.63 11.00
C GLU A 50 1.02 -3.13 11.71
N GLN A 51 -0.04 -2.81 10.95
CA GLN A 51 -1.31 -2.33 11.51
C GLN A 51 -1.97 -3.35 12.45
N LEU A 52 -1.77 -4.64 12.19
CA LEU A 52 -2.30 -5.74 13.00
C LEU A 52 -1.35 -6.17 14.14
N GLY A 53 -0.25 -5.45 14.37
CA GLY A 53 0.70 -5.68 15.46
C GLY A 53 1.71 -6.80 15.23
N GLY A 54 1.89 -7.24 13.98
CA GLY A 54 2.90 -8.21 13.59
C GLY A 54 4.24 -7.58 13.22
N ASP A 55 5.27 -8.42 13.13
CA ASP A 55 6.62 -8.01 12.71
C ASP A 55 6.77 -8.07 11.18
N ALA A 56 6.41 -6.97 10.52
CA ALA A 56 6.56 -6.86 9.08
C ALA A 56 8.02 -6.76 8.62
N GLU A 57 8.94 -6.34 9.50
CA GLU A 57 10.35 -6.19 9.14
C GLU A 57 11.03 -7.54 9.00
N SER A 58 10.78 -8.45 9.94
CA SER A 58 11.24 -9.84 9.82
C SER A 58 10.70 -10.51 8.55
N LEU A 59 9.44 -10.24 8.18
CA LEU A 59 8.88 -10.74 6.93
C LEU A 59 9.54 -10.12 5.69
N ARG A 60 9.72 -8.79 5.65
CA ARG A 60 10.44 -8.10 4.55
C ARG A 60 11.82 -8.69 4.32
N THR A 61 12.56 -8.90 5.41
CA THR A 61 13.90 -9.48 5.37
C THR A 61 13.86 -10.95 4.91
N GLY A 62 12.99 -11.78 5.50
CA GLY A 62 12.87 -13.20 5.14
C GLY A 62 12.39 -13.45 3.71
N MET A 63 11.67 -12.49 3.13
CA MET A 63 11.20 -12.53 1.74
C MET A 63 12.15 -11.83 0.75
N LEU A 64 13.35 -11.40 1.20
CA LEU A 64 14.34 -10.69 0.38
C LEU A 64 13.77 -9.44 -0.29
N TYR A 65 12.77 -8.82 0.34
CA TYR A 65 12.03 -7.72 -0.26
C TYR A 65 12.93 -6.51 -0.51
N ARG A 66 13.83 -6.19 0.42
CA ARG A 66 14.78 -5.08 0.28
C ARG A 66 15.86 -5.38 -0.75
N ASP A 67 16.28 -6.63 -0.89
CA ASP A 67 17.26 -7.02 -1.90
C ASP A 67 16.71 -6.85 -3.32
N VAL A 68 15.42 -7.17 -3.51
CA VAL A 68 14.76 -7.08 -4.81
C VAL A 68 14.26 -5.66 -5.12
N PHE A 69 13.69 -4.97 -4.13
CA PHE A 69 12.97 -3.70 -4.33
C PHE A 69 13.64 -2.49 -3.66
N GLY A 70 14.65 -2.67 -2.82
CA GLY A 70 15.29 -1.61 -2.03
C GLY A 70 16.40 -0.84 -2.75
N LYS A 71 16.38 -0.76 -4.09
CA LYS A 71 17.41 0.01 -4.81
C LYS A 71 17.25 1.52 -4.58
N ASN A 72 18.21 2.07 -3.83
CA ASN A 72 18.71 3.45 -3.78
C ASN A 72 17.66 4.55 -3.57
N GLN A 73 17.40 4.90 -2.31
CA GLN A 73 17.23 6.32 -1.95
C GLN A 73 18.60 7.00 -1.94
#